data_AF-A0A1V5YXK3-F1
#
_entry.id   AF-A0A1V5YXK3-F1
#
_cell.length_a   1.000
_cell.length_b   1.000
_cell.length_c   1.000
_cell.angle_alpha   90.00
_cell.angle_beta   90.00
_cell.angle_gamma   90.00
#
_symmetry.space_group_name_H-M   'P 1'
#
loop_
_entity.id
_entity.type
_entity.pdbx_description
1 polymer ?
#
loop_
_entity_poly.entity_id
_entity_poly.type
_entity_poly.pdbx_seq_one_letter_code
_entity_poly.pdbx_strand_id
1 'polypeptide(L)'
;MAQSCHISRDSYLKPVTAQEIKISALLKRAVETLHGQSGFDLSVQKLAEEIPLSKRTVYKYFPGKEHLLAEAVHLDFMQWSGWFFTTLASRTEKPSEGLAAFCSLLQIWAASPDYRGCLFARAAFLGDPKPGVLAESAVACTEQLHRKLSTLMTDAGADPEHLLSRFFFEGVVTVLSGKPCRSHPLTPDDLIRLLRSLPVQKQKRGG
;
A
#
# COMPACT_ATOMS: atom_id res chain seq x y z
N MET A 1 -34.57 -34.48 15.84
CA MET A 1 -33.42 -34.83 14.98
C MET A 1 -33.18 -33.67 14.03
N ALA A 2 -32.27 -32.75 14.37
CA ALA A 2 -31.85 -31.66 13.49
C ALA A 2 -30.43 -31.99 13.00
N GLN A 3 -30.32 -32.23 11.70
CA GLN A 3 -29.11 -32.66 11.00
C GLN A 3 -28.17 -31.45 10.91
N SER A 4 -27.03 -31.51 11.58
CA SER A 4 -25.99 -30.48 11.51
C SER A 4 -25.32 -30.54 10.14
N CYS A 5 -25.49 -29.48 9.34
CA CYS A 5 -24.81 -29.33 8.06
C CYS A 5 -23.37 -28.87 8.32
N HIS A 6 -22.46 -29.83 8.34
CA HIS A 6 -21.02 -29.60 8.54
C HIS A 6 -20.38 -29.19 7.20
N ILE A 7 -20.55 -27.92 6.79
CA ILE A 7 -19.80 -27.39 5.64
C ILE A 7 -18.35 -27.20 6.11
N SER A 8 -17.47 -28.12 5.71
CA SER A 8 -16.04 -28.04 5.99
C SER A 8 -15.44 -26.79 5.35
N ARG A 9 -14.61 -26.08 6.12
CA ARG A 9 -13.94 -24.82 5.74
C ARG A 9 -13.06 -24.96 4.49
N ASP A 10 -12.72 -26.19 4.11
CA ASP A 10 -11.88 -26.54 2.96
C ASP A 10 -12.63 -26.53 1.62
N SER A 11 -13.97 -26.55 1.59
CA SER A 11 -14.75 -26.72 0.36
C SER A 11 -14.75 -25.50 -0.59
N TYR A 12 -14.15 -24.38 -0.19
CA TYR A 12 -14.09 -23.14 -0.97
C TYR A 12 -12.65 -22.69 -1.31
N LEU A 13 -11.63 -23.40 -0.83
CA LEU A 13 -10.24 -23.08 -1.16
C LEU A 13 -9.90 -23.75 -2.50
N LYS A 14 -10.02 -22.98 -3.59
CA LYS A 14 -9.49 -23.39 -4.90
C LYS A 14 -7.99 -23.71 -4.72
N PRO A 15 -7.51 -24.88 -5.18
CA PRO A 15 -6.10 -25.23 -5.03
C PRO A 15 -5.25 -24.23 -5.82
N VAL A 16 -4.31 -23.59 -5.12
CA VAL A 16 -3.32 -22.70 -5.73
C VAL A 16 -2.44 -23.54 -6.66
N THR A 17 -2.36 -23.14 -7.92
CA THR A 17 -1.59 -23.84 -8.94
C THR A 17 -0.09 -23.70 -8.68
N ALA A 18 0.69 -24.68 -9.13
CA ALA A 18 2.16 -24.61 -9.07
C ALA A 18 2.74 -23.39 -9.81
N GLN A 19 2.00 -22.88 -10.82
CA GLN A 19 2.34 -21.65 -11.53
C GLN A 19 2.16 -20.41 -10.65
N GLU A 20 1.03 -20.28 -9.96
CA GLU A 20 0.75 -19.16 -9.04
C GLU A 20 1.76 -19.11 -7.90
N ILE A 21 2.21 -20.26 -7.39
CA ILE A 21 3.27 -20.34 -6.37
C ILE A 21 4.58 -19.74 -6.90
N LYS A 22 4.99 -20.10 -8.12
CA LYS A 22 6.21 -19.58 -8.75
C LYS A 22 6.13 -18.08 -9.03
N ILE A 23 4.99 -17.60 -9.54
CA ILE A 23 4.76 -16.17 -9.77
C ILE A 23 4.80 -15.41 -8.46
N SER A 24 4.14 -15.90 -7.41
CA SER A 24 4.14 -15.27 -6.09
C SER A 24 5.55 -15.20 -5.51
N ALA A 25 6.34 -16.28 -5.58
CA ALA A 25 7.72 -16.29 -5.12
C ALA A 25 8.59 -15.28 -5.90
N LEU A 26 8.42 -15.21 -7.23
CA LEU A 26 9.10 -14.25 -8.08
C LEU A 26 8.79 -12.80 -7.71
N LEU A 27 7.52 -12.47 -7.54
CA LEU A 27 7.09 -11.12 -7.18
C LEU A 27 7.54 -10.73 -5.77
N LYS A 28 7.47 -11.64 -4.80
CA LYS A 28 7.97 -11.40 -3.43
C LYS A 28 9.45 -11.08 -3.43
N ARG A 29 10.26 -11.87 -4.15
CA ARG A 29 11.70 -11.59 -4.27
C ARG A 29 11.96 -10.25 -4.96
N ALA A 30 11.21 -9.94 -6.02
CA ALA A 30 11.32 -8.65 -6.69
C ALA A 30 11.01 -7.47 -5.74
N VAL A 31 9.97 -7.59 -4.91
CA VAL A 31 9.63 -6.58 -3.88
C VAL A 31 10.77 -6.42 -2.87
N GLU A 32 11.31 -7.52 -2.34
CA GLU A 32 12.45 -7.49 -1.42
C GLU A 32 13.68 -6.79 -2.05
N THR A 33 14.02 -7.13 -3.28
CA THR A 33 15.11 -6.50 -4.03
C THR A 33 14.88 -4.99 -4.21
N LEU A 34 13.67 -4.57 -4.54
CA LEU A 34 13.33 -3.15 -4.78
C LEU A 34 13.32 -2.32 -3.49
N HIS A 35 12.95 -2.91 -2.35
CA HIS A 35 13.05 -2.26 -1.04
C HIS A 35 14.51 -2.04 -0.60
N GLY A 36 15.44 -2.88 -1.06
CA GLY A 36 16.87 -2.72 -0.83
C GLY A 36 17.55 -1.66 -1.69
N GLN A 37 16.82 -1.00 -2.60
CA GLN A 37 17.39 -0.08 -3.59
C GLN A 37 16.70 1.28 -3.62
N SER A 38 17.41 2.30 -4.10
CA SER A 38 16.87 3.67 -4.20
C SER A 38 15.97 3.90 -5.43
N GLY A 39 16.12 3.08 -6.47
CA GLY A 39 15.41 3.18 -7.75
C GLY A 39 14.58 1.93 -8.08
N PHE A 40 14.16 1.81 -9.34
CA PHE A 40 13.39 0.67 -9.87
C PHE A 40 14.23 -0.22 -10.81
N ASP A 41 15.55 -0.30 -10.59
CA ASP A 41 16.36 -1.22 -11.38
C ASP A 41 16.18 -2.66 -10.89
N LEU A 42 15.98 -3.56 -11.84
CA LEU A 42 15.68 -4.95 -11.56
C LEU A 42 16.29 -5.82 -12.66
N SER A 43 17.16 -6.75 -12.27
CA SER A 43 17.68 -7.74 -13.21
C SER A 43 16.81 -8.98 -13.17
N VAL A 44 16.06 -9.22 -14.25
CA VAL A 44 15.28 -10.46 -14.45
C VAL A 44 16.18 -11.69 -14.37
N GLN A 45 17.44 -11.59 -14.81
CA GLN A 45 18.39 -12.69 -14.73
C GLN A 45 18.76 -13.00 -13.27
N LYS A 46 19.17 -11.99 -12.48
CA LYS A 46 19.54 -12.20 -11.07
C LYS A 46 18.37 -12.78 -10.27
N LEU A 47 17.17 -12.24 -10.47
CA LEU A 47 15.96 -12.79 -9.86
C LEU A 47 15.71 -14.26 -10.24
N ALA A 48 15.87 -14.61 -11.51
CA ALA A 48 15.65 -15.98 -11.98
C ALA A 48 16.68 -16.97 -11.39
N GLU A 49 17.91 -16.52 -11.13
CA GLU A 49 18.95 -17.33 -10.49
C GLU A 49 18.69 -17.56 -8.99
N GLU A 50 18.10 -16.57 -8.29
CA GLU A 50 17.78 -16.65 -6.85
C GLU A 50 16.56 -17.52 -6.53
N ILE A 51 15.66 -17.70 -7.49
CA ILE A 51 14.41 -18.44 -7.33
C ILE A 51 14.33 -19.34 -8.56
N PRO A 52 14.56 -20.67 -8.43
CA PRO A 52 15.02 -21.58 -9.49
C PRO A 52 14.09 -21.63 -10.72
N LEU A 53 14.13 -20.58 -11.51
CA LEU A 53 13.30 -20.28 -12.66
C LEU A 53 14.26 -19.90 -13.79
N SER A 54 13.94 -20.28 -15.02
CA SER A 54 14.70 -19.78 -16.16
C SER A 54 14.23 -18.38 -16.54
N LYS A 55 15.09 -17.57 -17.16
CA LYS A 55 14.71 -16.30 -17.79
C LYS A 55 13.52 -16.49 -18.76
N ARG A 56 13.52 -17.59 -19.53
CA ARG A 56 12.41 -17.97 -20.42
C ARG A 56 11.10 -18.20 -19.65
N THR A 57 11.16 -18.80 -18.47
CA THR A 57 9.99 -19.01 -17.61
C THR A 57 9.44 -17.68 -17.10
N VAL A 58 10.31 -16.74 -16.71
CA VAL A 58 9.86 -15.40 -16.29
C VAL A 58 9.13 -14.68 -17.42
N TYR A 59 9.70 -14.67 -18.64
CA TYR A 59 9.06 -14.02 -19.79
C TYR A 59 7.80 -14.72 -20.30
N LYS A 60 7.56 -15.99 -19.91
CA LYS A 60 6.27 -16.65 -20.12
C LYS A 60 5.16 -16.02 -19.27
N TYR A 61 5.50 -15.48 -18.10
CA TYR A 61 4.56 -14.85 -17.18
C TYR A 61 4.45 -13.35 -17.39
N PHE A 62 5.56 -12.69 -17.72
CA PHE A 62 5.64 -11.25 -17.87
C PHE A 62 6.19 -10.89 -19.27
N PRO A 63 5.43 -10.19 -20.13
CA PRO A 63 5.87 -9.82 -21.47
C PRO A 63 7.17 -9.00 -21.50
N GLY A 64 7.49 -8.30 -20.39
CA GLY A 64 8.72 -7.54 -20.24
C GLY A 64 9.07 -7.29 -18.78
N LYS A 65 10.29 -6.77 -18.54
CA LYS A 65 10.76 -6.37 -17.20
C LYS A 65 9.79 -5.40 -16.51
N GLU A 66 9.22 -4.50 -17.29
CA GLU A 66 8.33 -3.43 -16.81
C GLU A 66 7.00 -3.98 -16.28
N HIS A 67 6.51 -5.08 -16.85
CA HIS A 67 5.31 -5.76 -16.35
C HIS A 67 5.59 -6.47 -15.02
N LEU A 68 6.76 -7.09 -14.89
CA LEU A 68 7.21 -7.66 -13.61
C LEU A 68 7.34 -6.57 -12.54
N LEU A 69 7.90 -5.40 -12.89
CA LEU A 69 7.99 -4.25 -11.99
C LEU A 69 6.61 -3.73 -11.58
N ALA A 70 5.71 -3.53 -12.54
CA ALA A 70 4.36 -3.03 -12.28
C ALA A 70 3.57 -3.97 -11.35
N GLU A 71 3.70 -5.29 -11.56
CA GLU A 71 3.05 -6.29 -10.72
C GLU A 71 3.70 -6.40 -9.34
N ALA A 72 5.02 -6.25 -9.23
CA ALA A 72 5.70 -6.21 -7.94
C ALA A 72 5.27 -4.99 -7.11
N VAL A 73 5.14 -3.81 -7.75
CA VAL A 73 4.61 -2.60 -7.11
C VAL A 73 3.17 -2.78 -6.66
N HIS A 74 2.33 -3.38 -7.51
CA HIS A 74 0.95 -3.67 -7.16
C HIS A 74 0.86 -4.62 -5.96
N LEU A 75 1.65 -5.70 -5.99
CA LEU A 75 1.71 -6.68 -4.90
C LEU A 75 2.15 -6.04 -3.57
N ASP A 76 3.19 -5.19 -3.59
CA ASP A 76 3.66 -4.46 -2.40
C ASP A 76 2.55 -3.61 -1.79
N PHE A 77 1.82 -2.86 -2.63
CA PHE A 77 0.69 -2.07 -2.18
C PHE A 77 -0.47 -2.93 -1.65
N MET A 78 -0.80 -4.06 -2.29
CA MET A 78 -1.83 -4.98 -1.79
C MET A 78 -1.46 -5.57 -0.43
N GLN A 79 -0.20 -5.98 -0.23
CA GLN A 79 0.26 -6.51 1.05
C GLN A 79 0.23 -5.45 2.15
N TRP A 80 0.79 -4.26 1.87
CA TRP A 80 0.77 -3.15 2.81
C TRP A 80 -0.68 -2.72 3.14
N SER A 81 -1.52 -2.47 2.13
CA SER A 81 -2.88 -1.98 2.35
C SER A 81 -3.77 -3.02 3.01
N GLY A 82 -3.63 -4.31 2.67
CA GLY A 82 -4.32 -5.40 3.35
C GLY A 82 -4.00 -5.41 4.84
N TRP A 83 -2.70 -5.49 5.17
CA TRP A 83 -2.26 -5.46 6.56
C TRP A 83 -2.67 -4.18 7.30
N PHE A 84 -2.45 -3.02 6.68
CA PHE A 84 -2.65 -1.71 7.30
C PHE A 84 -4.13 -1.48 7.63
N PHE A 85 -5.02 -1.69 6.65
CA PHE A 85 -6.45 -1.44 6.86
C PHE A 85 -7.13 -2.52 7.71
N THR A 86 -6.66 -3.77 7.70
CA THR A 86 -7.11 -4.78 8.66
C THR A 86 -6.68 -4.42 10.09
N THR A 87 -5.44 -3.97 10.28
CA THR A 87 -4.94 -3.52 11.59
C THR A 87 -5.64 -2.25 12.06
N LEU A 88 -5.98 -1.35 11.14
CA LEU A 88 -6.76 -0.15 11.44
C LEU A 88 -8.16 -0.51 11.94
N ALA A 89 -8.84 -1.43 11.24
CA ALA A 89 -10.18 -1.88 11.61
C ALA A 89 -10.20 -2.52 13.01
N SER A 90 -9.17 -3.29 13.39
CA SER A 90 -9.08 -3.89 14.73
C SER A 90 -8.76 -2.89 15.85
N ARG A 91 -8.35 -1.67 15.50
CA ARG A 91 -8.00 -0.58 16.44
C ARG A 91 -9.05 0.53 16.49
N THR A 92 -10.15 0.38 15.75
CA THR A 92 -11.16 1.43 15.60
C THR A 92 -12.52 0.88 16.02
N GLU A 93 -13.10 1.41 17.10
CA GLU A 93 -14.43 1.00 17.57
C GLU A 93 -15.54 1.76 16.84
N LYS A 94 -15.30 3.04 16.51
CA LYS A 94 -16.27 3.90 15.81
C LYS A 94 -15.67 4.43 14.50
N PRO A 95 -16.44 4.47 13.39
CA PRO A 95 -15.95 5.01 12.12
C PRO A 95 -15.32 6.42 12.23
N SER A 96 -15.89 7.28 13.06
CA SER A 96 -15.40 8.65 13.31
C SER A 96 -13.99 8.72 13.91
N GLU A 97 -13.51 7.65 14.53
CA GLU A 97 -12.16 7.56 15.11
C GLU A 97 -11.13 7.06 14.09
N GLY A 98 -11.59 6.49 12.97
CA GLY A 98 -10.75 5.80 11.99
C GLY A 98 -9.67 6.69 11.37
N LEU A 99 -9.96 7.97 11.11
CA LEU A 99 -8.96 8.91 10.59
C LEU A 99 -7.83 9.16 11.60
N ALA A 100 -8.15 9.35 12.89
CA ALA A 100 -7.14 9.54 13.92
C ALA A 100 -6.32 8.26 14.16
N ALA A 101 -6.97 7.10 14.14
CA ALA A 101 -6.32 5.80 14.26
C ALA A 101 -5.41 5.51 13.06
N PHE A 102 -5.83 5.86 11.83
CA PHE A 102 -5.02 5.76 10.61
C PHE A 102 -3.70 6.50 10.79
N CYS A 103 -3.78 7.73 11.26
CA CYS A 103 -2.60 8.58 11.44
C CYS A 103 -1.64 8.05 12.50
N SER A 104 -2.19 7.53 13.59
CA SER A 104 -1.41 6.93 14.68
C SER A 104 -0.72 5.65 14.21
N LEU A 105 -1.41 4.81 13.45
CA LEU A 105 -0.84 3.59 12.88
C LEU A 105 0.23 3.90 11.84
N LEU A 106 0.03 4.93 11.02
CA LEU A 106 1.02 5.39 10.04
C LEU A 106 2.32 5.84 10.71
N GLN A 107 2.23 6.56 11.84
CA GLN A 107 3.40 6.95 12.64
C GLN A 107 4.14 5.76 13.22
N ILE A 108 3.41 4.79 13.81
CA ILE A 108 4.01 3.57 14.36
C ILE A 108 4.75 2.80 13.27
N TRP A 109 4.13 2.67 12.10
CA TRP A 109 4.75 1.99 10.96
C TRP A 109 5.99 2.74 10.46
N ALA A 110 5.93 4.07 10.34
CA ALA A 110 7.06 4.90 9.90
C ALA A 110 8.24 4.89 10.89
N ALA A 111 7.97 4.66 12.19
CA ALA A 111 8.99 4.55 13.23
C ALA A 111 9.61 3.13 13.34
N SER A 112 9.10 2.15 12.59
CA SER A 112 9.61 0.77 12.62
C SER A 112 11.04 0.69 12.06
N PRO A 113 11.95 -0.11 12.65
CA PRO A 113 13.29 -0.34 12.09
C PRO A 113 13.27 -0.95 10.67
N ASP A 114 12.19 -1.66 10.35
CA ASP A 114 11.97 -2.29 9.05
C ASP A 114 11.19 -1.38 8.07
N TYR A 115 10.99 -0.12 8.41
CA TYR A 115 10.36 0.83 7.50
C TYR A 115 11.21 1.01 6.24
N ARG A 116 10.58 0.80 5.08
CA ARG A 116 11.18 0.98 3.74
C ARG A 116 10.31 1.83 2.81
N GLY A 117 9.26 2.45 3.36
CA GLY A 117 8.17 3.01 2.55
C GLY A 117 7.42 1.93 1.79
N CYS A 118 6.70 2.35 0.75
CA CYS A 118 5.91 1.53 -0.14
C CYS A 118 6.30 1.87 -1.59
N LEU A 119 6.45 0.83 -2.40
CA LEU A 119 6.96 0.93 -3.76
C LEU A 119 6.01 1.70 -4.66
N PHE A 120 4.69 1.63 -4.46
CA PHE A 120 3.76 2.41 -5.29
C PHE A 120 3.95 3.91 -5.09
N ALA A 121 4.17 4.39 -3.86
CA ALA A 121 4.34 5.82 -3.61
C ALA A 121 5.66 6.31 -4.21
N ARG A 122 6.72 5.49 -4.13
CA ARG A 122 7.97 5.73 -4.86
C ARG A 122 7.75 5.76 -6.38
N ALA A 123 6.89 4.88 -6.90
CA ALA A 123 6.58 4.80 -8.32
C ALA A 123 5.68 5.94 -8.80
N ALA A 124 4.70 6.39 -8.02
CA ALA A 124 3.78 7.44 -8.43
C ALA A 124 4.38 8.85 -8.26
N PHE A 125 5.27 9.05 -7.28
CA PHE A 125 5.63 10.41 -6.82
C PHE A 125 7.13 10.75 -6.83
N LEU A 126 8.04 9.80 -7.09
CA LEU A 126 9.46 10.14 -7.31
C LEU A 126 9.74 10.34 -8.81
N GLY A 127 10.19 11.54 -9.18
CA GLY A 127 10.29 12.07 -10.55
C GLY A 127 11.33 11.46 -11.51
N ASP A 128 11.60 10.16 -11.42
CA ASP A 128 12.35 9.47 -12.48
C ASP A 128 11.40 9.10 -13.64
N PRO A 129 11.83 9.17 -14.91
CA PRO A 129 11.08 8.65 -16.04
C PRO A 129 10.75 7.17 -15.79
N LYS A 130 9.47 6.83 -15.86
CA LYS A 130 8.98 5.47 -15.65
C LYS A 130 8.40 4.93 -16.95
N PRO A 131 8.53 3.63 -17.19
CA PRO A 131 7.76 2.98 -18.24
C PRO A 131 6.24 3.12 -18.01
N GLY A 132 5.47 3.22 -19.09
CA GLY A 132 4.02 3.47 -19.04
C GLY A 132 3.27 2.51 -18.11
N VAL A 133 3.56 1.20 -18.21
CA VAL A 133 2.88 0.16 -17.42
C VAL A 133 3.15 0.30 -15.91
N LEU A 134 4.34 0.72 -15.51
CA LEU A 134 4.67 0.96 -14.09
C LEU A 134 3.92 2.19 -13.55
N ALA A 135 3.84 3.26 -14.35
CA ALA A 135 3.10 4.46 -13.98
C ALA A 135 1.60 4.16 -13.83
N GLU A 136 1.01 3.40 -14.76
CA GLU A 136 -0.40 2.98 -14.70
C GLU A 136 -0.71 2.18 -13.42
N SER A 137 0.13 1.20 -13.07
CA SER A 137 -0.02 0.43 -11.83
C SER A 137 0.05 1.33 -10.59
N ALA A 138 0.98 2.29 -10.57
CA ALA A 138 1.13 3.23 -9.46
C ALA A 138 -0.07 4.18 -9.32
N VAL A 139 -0.65 4.64 -10.45
CA VAL A 139 -1.89 5.43 -10.48
C VAL A 139 -3.05 4.62 -9.90
N ALA A 140 -3.24 3.37 -10.33
CA ALA A 140 -4.30 2.51 -9.79
C ALA A 140 -4.19 2.29 -8.26
N CYS A 141 -2.97 2.13 -7.75
CA CYS A 141 -2.72 2.05 -6.30
C CYS A 141 -3.06 3.36 -5.58
N THR A 142 -2.68 4.48 -6.17
CA THR A 142 -2.96 5.83 -5.65
C THR A 142 -4.47 6.09 -5.56
N GLU A 143 -5.23 5.75 -6.60
CA GLU A 143 -6.69 5.86 -6.59
C GLU A 143 -7.34 4.98 -5.52
N GLN A 144 -6.85 3.75 -5.34
CA GLN A 144 -7.37 2.87 -4.31
C GLN A 144 -7.11 3.42 -2.90
N LEU A 145 -5.91 3.95 -2.65
CA LEU A 145 -5.59 4.62 -1.38
C LEU A 145 -6.47 5.85 -1.17
N HIS A 146 -6.63 6.68 -2.21
CA HIS A 146 -7.47 7.87 -2.16
C HIS A 146 -8.90 7.52 -1.76
N ARG A 147 -9.52 6.51 -2.40
CA ARG A 147 -10.87 6.05 -2.04
C ARG A 147 -10.98 5.66 -0.55
N LYS A 148 -10.00 4.90 -0.03
CA LYS A 148 -10.01 4.49 1.39
C LYS A 148 -9.87 5.68 2.33
N LEU A 149 -9.02 6.66 1.99
CA LEU A 149 -8.84 7.87 2.79
C LEU A 149 -10.08 8.77 2.73
N SER A 150 -10.72 8.91 1.58
CA SER A 150 -11.98 9.66 1.43
C SER A 150 -13.07 9.07 2.32
N THR A 151 -13.18 7.73 2.41
CA THR A 151 -14.12 7.09 3.36
C THR A 151 -13.80 7.46 4.80
N LEU A 152 -12.54 7.36 5.24
CA LEU A 152 -12.14 7.72 6.60
C LEU A 152 -12.41 9.20 6.92
N MET A 153 -12.24 10.10 5.95
CA MET A 153 -12.55 11.52 6.09
C MET A 153 -14.04 11.75 6.27
N THR A 154 -14.86 11.17 5.39
CA THR A 154 -16.32 11.27 5.46
C THR A 154 -16.85 10.74 6.79
N ASP A 155 -16.35 9.58 7.25
CA ASP A 155 -16.73 8.98 8.53
C ASP A 155 -16.35 9.86 9.73
N ALA A 156 -15.26 10.64 9.61
CA ALA A 156 -14.84 11.63 10.59
C ALA A 156 -15.57 12.98 10.47
N GLY A 157 -16.52 13.12 9.52
CA GLY A 157 -17.26 14.36 9.26
C GLY A 157 -16.46 15.42 8.51
N ALA A 158 -15.37 15.03 7.83
CA ALA A 158 -14.58 15.91 6.97
C ALA A 158 -14.99 15.74 5.49
N ASP A 159 -14.95 16.82 4.72
CA ASP A 159 -15.16 16.79 3.28
C ASP A 159 -13.87 16.34 2.56
N PRO A 160 -13.88 15.22 1.81
CA PRO A 160 -12.72 14.75 1.07
C PRO A 160 -12.24 15.72 -0.02
N GLU A 161 -13.10 16.59 -0.55
CA GLU A 161 -12.74 17.56 -1.59
C GLU A 161 -12.09 18.83 -1.03
N HIS A 162 -12.12 19.01 0.29
CA HIS A 162 -11.54 20.16 0.95
C HIS A 162 -10.02 20.24 0.74
N LEU A 163 -9.48 21.45 0.61
CA LEU A 163 -8.05 21.67 0.34
C LEU A 163 -7.14 21.01 1.40
N LEU A 164 -7.52 21.05 2.68
CA LEU A 164 -6.78 20.37 3.75
C LEU A 164 -6.75 18.84 3.59
N SER A 165 -7.78 18.24 3.02
CA SER A 165 -7.85 16.80 2.73
C SER A 165 -6.85 16.42 1.64
N ARG A 166 -6.66 17.28 0.64
CA ARG A 166 -5.63 17.12 -0.41
C ARG A 166 -4.22 17.20 0.17
N PHE A 167 -3.94 18.21 1.01
CA PHE A 167 -2.66 18.31 1.71
C PHE A 167 -2.40 17.11 2.63
N PHE A 168 -3.43 16.60 3.30
CA PHE A 168 -3.31 15.38 4.07
C PHE A 168 -2.94 14.18 3.19
N PHE A 169 -3.60 14.02 2.04
CA PHE A 169 -3.27 12.95 1.08
C PHE A 169 -1.81 13.04 0.61
N GLU A 170 -1.34 14.22 0.24
CA GLU A 170 0.06 14.47 -0.13
C GLU A 170 1.02 14.13 1.01
N GLY A 171 0.66 14.47 2.25
CA GLY A 171 1.39 14.07 3.43
C GLY A 171 1.49 12.55 3.54
N VAL A 172 0.36 11.85 3.50
CA VAL A 172 0.32 10.38 3.57
C VAL A 172 1.21 9.76 2.49
N VAL A 173 1.09 10.22 1.25
CA VAL A 173 1.92 9.78 0.12
C VAL A 173 3.42 10.03 0.40
N THR A 174 3.78 11.16 1.00
CA THR A 174 5.16 11.46 1.39
C THR A 174 5.70 10.42 2.37
N VAL A 175 4.93 10.10 3.42
CA VAL A 175 5.28 9.03 4.37
C VAL A 175 5.30 7.66 3.69
N LEU A 176 4.43 7.39 2.74
CA LEU A 176 4.48 6.13 2.01
C LEU A 176 5.70 6.05 1.08
N SER A 177 6.24 7.16 0.61
CA SER A 177 7.38 7.11 -0.31
C SER A 177 8.71 6.76 0.35
N GLY A 178 8.83 6.82 1.69
CA GLY A 178 10.10 6.57 2.38
C GLY A 178 11.15 7.67 2.22
N LYS A 179 10.84 8.72 1.45
CA LYS A 179 11.73 9.86 1.17
C LYS A 179 10.92 11.16 1.33
N PRO A 180 11.52 12.26 1.79
CA PRO A 180 10.84 13.55 1.72
C PRO A 180 10.54 13.89 0.24
N CYS A 181 9.30 14.29 -0.04
CA CYS A 181 8.89 14.75 -1.36
C CYS A 181 9.72 15.99 -1.71
N ARG A 182 10.43 15.99 -2.86
CA ARG A 182 11.36 17.11 -3.21
C ARG A 182 10.63 18.45 -3.40
N SER A 183 9.33 18.43 -3.66
CA SER A 183 8.50 19.61 -3.88
C SER A 183 7.87 20.19 -2.60
N HIS A 184 7.71 19.40 -1.54
CA HIS A 184 7.20 19.82 -0.22
C HIS A 184 7.77 18.88 0.86
N PRO A 185 8.72 19.32 1.70
CA PRO A 185 9.33 18.47 2.72
C PRO A 185 8.39 18.38 3.93
N LEU A 186 7.31 17.62 3.82
CA LEU A 186 6.50 17.26 4.98
C LEU A 186 7.18 16.07 5.68
N THR A 187 7.66 16.30 6.90
CA THR A 187 8.12 15.22 7.78
C THR A 187 6.91 14.48 8.38
N PRO A 188 7.08 13.26 8.92
CA PRO A 188 6.05 12.62 9.73
C PRO A 188 5.52 13.53 10.86
N ASP A 189 6.38 14.37 11.45
CA ASP A 189 5.99 15.35 12.48
C ASP A 189 5.16 16.52 11.93
N ASP A 190 5.44 16.99 10.71
CA ASP A 190 4.62 18.01 10.05
C ASP A 190 3.23 17.48 9.74
N LEU A 191 3.12 16.20 9.39
CA LEU A 191 1.86 15.47 9.25
C LEU A 191 1.08 15.44 10.57
N ILE A 192 1.74 15.11 11.68
CA ILE A 192 1.12 15.11 13.02
C ILE A 192 0.55 16.48 13.36
N ARG A 193 1.28 17.56 13.05
CA ARG A 193 0.81 18.94 13.27
C ARG A 193 -0.38 19.27 12.37
N LEU A 194 -0.31 18.93 11.09
CA LEU A 194 -1.38 19.18 10.12
C LEU A 194 -2.66 18.43 10.51
N LEU A 195 -2.52 17.19 10.98
CA LEU A 195 -3.61 16.36 11.48
C LEU A 195 -4.28 16.89 12.75
N ARG A 196 -3.52 17.44 13.68
CA ARG A 196 -4.06 18.11 14.87
C ARG A 196 -4.77 19.43 14.53
N SER A 197 -4.42 20.03 13.38
CA SER A 197 -5.04 21.26 12.88
C SER A 197 -6.29 21.02 12.04
N LEU A 198 -6.55 19.77 11.62
CA LEU A 198 -7.83 19.43 11.01
C LEU A 198 -8.94 19.71 12.03
N PRO A 199 -10.05 20.34 11.60
CA PRO A 199 -11.20 20.55 12.46
C PRO A 199 -11.88 19.21 12.72
N VAL A 200 -11.27 18.36 13.56
CA VAL A 200 -11.96 17.21 14.14
C VAL A 200 -13.02 17.81 15.04
N GLN A 201 -14.26 17.81 14.55
CA GLN A 201 -15.43 18.26 15.29
C GLN A 201 -15.39 17.62 16.67
N LYS A 202 -15.18 18.44 17.71
CA LYS A 202 -15.34 18.00 19.10
C LYS A 202 -16.76 17.46 19.21
N GLN A 203 -16.90 16.14 19.21
CA GLN A 203 -18.17 15.49 19.42
C GLN A 203 -18.72 16.03 20.74
N LYS A 204 -19.85 16.76 20.66
CA LYS A 204 -20.59 17.19 21.86
C LYS A 204 -20.76 15.94 22.72
N ARG A 205 -20.14 15.93 23.90
CA ARG A 205 -20.53 15.03 24.98
C ARG A 205 -21.98 15.38 25.30
N GLY A 206 -22.91 14.62 24.73
CA GLY A 206 -24.32 14.70 25.09
C GLY A 206 -24.47 14.30 26.54
N GLY A 207 -25.00 15.22 27.35
CA GLY A 207 -25.56 14.94 28.66
C GLY A 207 -26.98 14.41 28.54
#